data_AF-A0A7S2CA99-F1
#
_entry.id   AF-A0A7S2CA99-F1
#
_cell.length_a   1.000
_cell.length_b   1.000
_cell.length_c   1.000
_cell.angle_alpha   90.00
_cell.angle_beta   90.00
_cell.angle_gamma   90.00
#
_symmetry.space_group_name_H-M   'P 1'
#
loop_
_entity.id
_entity.type
_entity.pdbx_description
1 polymer ?
#
loop_
_entity_poly.entity_id
_entity_poly.type
_entity_poly.pdbx_seq_one_letter_code
_entity_poly.pdbx_strand_id
1 'polypeptide(L)'
;GGTGATEVGHRASNRVRTLDEVSMWEQLLMASFMQRHWADNQVSCTVTFDPATEGPQLPAALAHFQYMLKGISFLPRPTSGVPTSNNHDYEAEEKLLAAIVQPYAQMPYERISGRQYEQLRDGLSAPAFHQHLRAQQGQQPSPPDLFCDSDRCEVPLK
;
A
#
# COMPACT_ATOMS: atom_id res chain seq x y z
N GLY A 1 -3.76 16.33 -25.14
CA GLY A 1 -2.85 15.92 -24.06
C GLY A 1 -3.26 14.54 -23.61
N GLY A 2 -2.39 13.55 -23.72
CA GLY A 2 -2.64 12.20 -23.22
C GLY A 2 -2.16 12.08 -21.78
N THR A 3 -2.83 11.26 -20.98
CA THR A 3 -2.34 10.83 -19.68
C THR A 3 -1.32 9.71 -19.86
N GLY A 4 -0.24 9.74 -19.08
CA GLY A 4 0.74 8.65 -18.99
C GLY A 4 0.76 8.10 -17.57
N ALA A 5 1.04 6.81 -17.42
CA ALA A 5 1.30 6.17 -16.13
C ALA A 5 2.82 6.00 -15.95
N THR A 6 3.31 6.22 -14.74
CA THR A 6 4.71 5.96 -14.37
C THR A 6 4.73 4.89 -13.29
N GLU A 7 5.47 3.82 -13.54
CA GLU A 7 5.62 2.72 -12.60
C GLU A 7 6.83 2.93 -11.71
N VAL A 8 6.67 2.69 -10.41
CA VAL A 8 7.74 2.85 -9.42
C VAL A 8 7.82 1.60 -8.56
N GLY A 9 8.89 0.82 -8.75
CA GLY A 9 9.14 -0.37 -7.96
C GLY A 9 9.56 -0.03 -6.52
N HIS A 10 8.96 -0.71 -5.54
CA HIS A 10 9.35 -0.62 -4.13
C HIS A 10 9.57 -2.01 -3.54
N ARG A 11 10.62 -2.18 -2.72
CA ARG A 11 10.94 -3.45 -2.06
C ARG A 11 11.02 -3.28 -0.55
N ALA A 12 10.10 -3.95 0.16
CA ALA A 12 10.16 -4.07 1.61
C ALA A 12 11.23 -5.08 2.06
N SER A 13 11.68 -4.96 3.31
CA SER A 13 12.57 -5.94 3.93
C SER A 13 11.89 -7.30 4.10
N ASN A 14 12.68 -8.39 4.04
CA ASN A 14 12.19 -9.76 4.26
C ASN A 14 11.72 -10.05 5.70
N ARG A 15 11.92 -9.11 6.62
CA ARG A 15 11.45 -9.20 8.01
C ARG A 15 10.10 -8.52 8.23
N VAL A 16 9.50 -7.94 7.19
CA VAL A 16 8.23 -7.22 7.27
C VAL A 16 7.12 -8.13 6.76
N ARG A 17 6.03 -8.20 7.53
CA ARG A 17 4.79 -8.85 7.10
C ARG A 17 3.94 -7.87 6.30
N THR A 18 3.39 -8.34 5.19
CA THR A 18 2.42 -7.64 4.36
C THR A 18 1.01 -7.76 4.95
N LEU A 19 0.08 -6.93 4.48
CA LEU A 19 -1.30 -6.90 5.01
C LEU A 19 -2.00 -8.27 4.90
N ASP A 20 -1.66 -9.07 3.88
CA ASP A 20 -2.21 -10.41 3.67
C ASP A 20 -1.74 -11.44 4.73
N GLU A 21 -0.67 -11.12 5.47
CA GLU A 21 -0.05 -11.99 6.48
C GLU A 21 -0.41 -11.55 7.92
N VAL A 22 -1.25 -10.53 8.07
CA VAL A 22 -1.65 -9.97 9.35
C VAL A 22 -3.15 -10.11 9.54
N SER A 23 -3.54 -10.84 10.59
CA SER A 23 -4.95 -11.07 10.90
C SER A 23 -5.69 -9.79 11.29
N MET A 24 -7.01 -9.81 11.17
CA MET A 24 -7.90 -8.76 11.67
C MET A 24 -7.65 -8.46 13.14
N TRP A 25 -7.44 -9.51 13.95
CA TRP A 25 -7.20 -9.39 15.39
C TRP A 25 -5.86 -8.70 15.70
N GLU A 26 -4.79 -9.04 14.99
CA GLU A 26 -3.49 -8.38 15.16
C GLU A 26 -3.57 -6.89 14.79
N GLN A 27 -4.30 -6.55 13.73
CA GLN A 27 -4.53 -5.15 13.34
C GLN A 27 -5.28 -4.39 14.46
N LEU A 28 -6.35 -4.98 15.01
CA LEU A 28 -7.11 -4.38 16.12
C LEU A 28 -6.28 -4.25 17.40
N LEU A 29 -5.47 -5.26 17.74
CA LEU A 29 -4.57 -5.22 18.88
C LEU A 29 -3.57 -4.08 18.74
N MET A 30 -2.97 -3.91 17.56
CA MET A 30 -2.03 -2.81 17.29
C MET A 30 -2.71 -1.45 17.44
N ALA A 31 -3.91 -1.28 16.87
CA ALA A 31 -4.70 -0.06 17.00
C ALA A 31 -5.01 0.25 18.48
N SER A 32 -5.41 -0.76 19.25
CA SER A 32 -5.74 -0.61 20.68
C SER A 32 -4.51 -0.27 21.53
N PHE A 33 -3.36 -0.83 21.18
CA PHE A 33 -2.08 -0.54 21.83
C PHE A 33 -1.68 0.92 21.59
N MET A 34 -1.74 1.38 20.34
CA MET A 34 -1.48 2.78 19.99
C MET A 34 -2.48 3.73 20.68
N GLN A 35 -3.76 3.34 20.70
CA GLN A 35 -4.83 4.11 21.33
C GLN A 35 -4.60 4.32 22.82
N ARG A 36 -4.07 3.32 23.52
CA ARG A 36 -3.80 3.38 24.96
C ARG A 36 -2.58 4.22 25.32
N HIS A 37 -1.53 4.15 24.51
CA HIS A 37 -0.20 4.63 24.91
C HIS A 37 0.25 5.91 24.19
N TRP A 38 -0.35 6.24 23.04
CA TRP A 38 0.05 7.41 22.25
C TRP A 38 -1.10 8.32 21.83
N ALA A 39 -2.29 7.78 21.56
CA ALA A 39 -3.39 8.59 21.03
C ALA A 39 -4.37 9.04 22.13
N ASP A 40 -4.28 10.33 22.48
CA ASP A 40 -5.26 11.01 23.33
C ASP A 40 -6.61 11.25 22.63
N ASN A 41 -6.62 11.26 21.29
CA ASN A 41 -7.79 11.30 20.42
C ASN A 41 -8.08 9.91 19.86
N GLN A 42 -8.15 9.72 18.55
CA GLN A 42 -8.45 8.44 17.89
C GLN A 42 -7.27 7.98 17.03
N VAL A 43 -7.11 6.66 16.91
CA VAL A 43 -6.15 6.05 15.97
C VAL A 43 -6.82 5.79 14.62
N SER A 44 -6.46 6.57 13.60
CA SER A 44 -7.00 6.39 12.26
C SER A 44 -6.33 5.21 11.57
N CYS A 45 -7.09 4.12 11.41
CA CYS A 45 -6.68 2.97 10.62
C CYS A 45 -7.92 2.26 10.03
N THR A 46 -7.72 1.65 8.87
CA THR A 46 -8.70 0.75 8.26
C THR A 46 -8.25 -0.67 8.54
N VAL A 47 -9.03 -1.41 9.33
CA VAL A 47 -8.79 -2.83 9.59
C VAL A 47 -9.36 -3.62 8.43
N THR A 48 -8.49 -4.38 7.77
CA THR A 48 -8.92 -5.27 6.71
C THR A 48 -9.09 -6.69 7.22
N PHE A 49 -10.03 -7.44 6.66
CA PHE A 49 -10.34 -8.80 7.10
C PHE A 49 -10.77 -9.69 5.94
N ASP A 50 -10.56 -11.00 6.07
CA ASP A 50 -11.12 -11.99 5.15
C ASP A 50 -12.62 -12.18 5.44
N PRO A 51 -13.52 -11.86 4.50
CA PRO A 51 -14.95 -11.95 4.73
C PRO A 51 -15.44 -13.38 5.03
N ALA A 52 -14.77 -14.41 4.50
CA ALA A 52 -15.18 -15.80 4.68
C ALA A 52 -14.74 -16.34 6.05
N THR A 53 -13.51 -16.07 6.46
CA THR A 53 -12.92 -16.66 7.68
C THR A 53 -12.96 -15.75 8.90
N GLU A 54 -12.72 -14.45 8.72
CA GLU A 54 -12.66 -13.45 9.79
C GLU A 54 -13.98 -12.67 9.93
N GLY A 55 -14.76 -12.54 8.85
CA GLY A 55 -16.05 -11.84 8.84
C GLY A 55 -17.03 -12.27 9.95
N PRO A 56 -17.27 -13.58 10.17
CA PRO A 56 -18.12 -14.06 11.27
C PRO A 56 -17.62 -13.68 12.67
N GLN A 57 -16.36 -13.29 12.81
CA GLN A 57 -15.72 -12.95 14.08
C GLN A 57 -15.89 -11.46 14.45
N LEU A 58 -16.35 -10.62 13.52
CA LEU A 58 -16.53 -9.18 13.74
C LEU A 58 -17.37 -8.84 14.98
N PRO A 59 -18.50 -9.51 15.29
CA PRO A 59 -19.26 -9.20 16.50
C PRO A 59 -18.46 -9.43 17.78
N ALA A 60 -17.69 -10.52 17.84
CA ALA A 60 -16.82 -10.83 18.98
C ALA A 60 -15.67 -9.83 19.09
N ALA A 61 -15.08 -9.44 17.96
CA ALA A 61 -14.02 -8.42 17.91
C ALA A 61 -14.53 -7.06 18.41
N LEU A 62 -15.67 -6.59 17.89
CA LEU A 62 -16.30 -5.35 18.35
C LEU A 62 -16.60 -5.39 19.84
N ALA A 63 -17.18 -6.48 20.35
CA ALA A 63 -17.47 -6.64 21.77
C ALA A 63 -16.20 -6.61 22.63
N HIS A 64 -15.09 -7.20 22.15
CA HIS A 64 -13.81 -7.19 22.85
C HIS A 64 -13.17 -5.79 22.90
N PHE A 65 -13.18 -5.07 21.77
CA PHE A 65 -12.48 -3.79 21.64
C PHE A 65 -13.34 -2.54 21.95
N GLN A 66 -14.63 -2.69 22.27
CA GLN A 66 -15.56 -1.57 22.49
C GLN A 66 -15.10 -0.54 23.54
N TYR A 67 -14.34 -0.96 24.55
CA TYR A 67 -13.83 -0.05 25.60
C TYR A 67 -12.38 0.38 25.37
N MET A 68 -11.74 -0.14 24.33
CA MET A 68 -10.34 0.14 24.00
C MET A 68 -10.18 1.11 22.83
N LEU A 69 -11.10 1.09 21.87
CA LEU A 69 -11.05 1.90 20.65
C LEU A 69 -12.12 2.98 20.65
N LYS A 70 -11.76 4.20 20.23
CA LYS A 70 -12.73 5.32 20.10
C LYS A 70 -13.50 5.33 18.78
N GLY A 71 -12.93 4.68 17.76
CA GLY A 71 -13.54 4.57 16.44
C GLY A 71 -12.69 3.64 15.58
N ILE A 72 -13.36 2.82 14.78
CA ILE A 72 -12.71 1.82 13.93
C ILE A 72 -13.45 1.70 12.60
N SER A 73 -12.69 1.54 11.52
CA SER A 73 -13.22 1.32 10.17
C SER A 73 -12.81 -0.07 9.69
N PHE A 74 -13.74 -0.82 9.12
CA PHE A 74 -13.49 -2.14 8.57
C PHE A 74 -13.68 -2.14 7.05
N LEU A 75 -12.78 -2.83 6.34
CA LEU A 75 -12.86 -3.02 4.90
C LEU A 75 -12.65 -4.51 4.58
N PRO A 76 -13.63 -5.21 3.99
CA PRO A 76 -13.42 -6.59 3.57
C PRO A 76 -12.35 -6.64 2.48
N ARG A 77 -11.36 -7.53 2.64
CA ARG A 77 -10.41 -7.83 1.57
C ARG A 77 -11.14 -8.61 0.49
N PRO A 78 -10.87 -8.35 -0.79
CA PRO A 78 -11.29 -9.27 -1.83
C PRO A 78 -10.61 -10.62 -1.56
N THR A 79 -11.38 -11.70 -1.60
CA THR A 79 -10.90 -13.05 -1.29
C THR A 79 -9.67 -13.36 -2.14
N SER A 80 -8.53 -13.60 -1.49
CA SER A 80 -7.26 -13.93 -2.16
C SER A 80 -7.24 -15.33 -2.80
N GLY A 81 -8.39 -15.99 -2.85
CA GLY A 81 -8.60 -17.26 -3.53
C GLY A 81 -8.78 -17.08 -5.03
N VAL A 82 -7.75 -16.59 -5.73
CA VAL A 82 -7.46 -17.19 -7.04
C VAL A 82 -6.55 -18.37 -6.71
N PRO A 83 -7.04 -19.62 -6.73
CA PRO A 83 -6.15 -20.76 -6.68
C PRO A 83 -5.22 -20.61 -7.88
N THR A 84 -3.92 -20.49 -7.65
CA THR A 84 -2.92 -20.90 -8.64
C THR A 84 -2.96 -22.43 -8.73
N SER A 85 -4.12 -22.98 -9.10
CA SER A 85 -4.29 -24.39 -9.40
C SER A 85 -4.72 -24.49 -10.85
N ASN A 86 -3.92 -25.19 -11.64
CA ASN A 86 -3.98 -25.29 -13.09
C ASN A 86 -5.15 -26.16 -13.58
N ASN A 87 -6.29 -26.12 -12.91
CA ASN A 87 -7.44 -26.94 -13.22
C ASN A 87 -8.56 -26.03 -13.74
N HIS A 88 -8.62 -25.98 -15.07
CA HIS A 88 -9.75 -25.51 -15.86
C HIS A 88 -11.03 -26.16 -15.33
N ASP A 89 -12.01 -25.37 -14.91
CA ASP A 89 -13.46 -25.66 -15.01
C ASP A 89 -14.37 -24.65 -14.25
N TYR A 90 -13.82 -23.56 -13.69
CA TYR A 90 -14.62 -22.50 -13.03
C TYR A 90 -14.38 -21.09 -13.61
N GLU A 91 -14.40 -20.96 -14.94
CA GLU A 91 -13.97 -19.73 -15.63
C GLU A 91 -14.85 -18.48 -15.37
N ALA A 92 -16.14 -18.63 -15.04
CA ALA A 92 -17.04 -17.47 -14.89
C ALA A 92 -16.93 -16.78 -13.52
N GLU A 93 -16.82 -17.57 -12.45
CA GLU A 93 -16.73 -17.07 -11.07
C GLU A 93 -15.31 -16.57 -10.77
N GLU A 94 -14.29 -17.26 -11.28
CA GLU A 94 -12.89 -16.84 -11.21
C GLU A 94 -12.65 -15.52 -11.96
N LYS A 95 -13.27 -15.33 -13.12
CA LYS A 95 -13.17 -14.08 -13.90
C LYS A 95 -13.92 -12.91 -13.26
N LEU A 96 -15.03 -13.18 -12.57
CA LEU A 96 -15.75 -12.18 -11.78
C LEU A 96 -14.93 -11.75 -10.55
N LEU A 97 -14.34 -12.71 -9.84
CA LEU A 97 -13.44 -12.44 -8.70
C LEU A 97 -12.16 -11.71 -9.15
N ALA A 98 -11.53 -12.15 -10.24
CA ALA A 98 -10.38 -11.47 -10.82
C ALA A 98 -10.70 -10.04 -11.26
N ALA A 99 -11.89 -9.79 -11.81
CA ALA A 99 -12.35 -8.45 -12.17
C ALA A 99 -12.66 -7.55 -10.96
N ILE A 100 -13.04 -8.14 -9.81
CA ILE A 100 -13.18 -7.39 -8.54
C ILE A 100 -11.80 -7.10 -7.93
N VAL A 101 -10.83 -8.01 -8.09
CA VAL A 101 -9.48 -7.91 -7.52
C VAL A 101 -8.57 -6.97 -8.33
N GLN A 102 -8.71 -6.97 -9.67
CA GLN A 102 -8.00 -6.07 -10.58
C GLN A 102 -8.99 -5.33 -11.49
N PRO A 103 -9.75 -4.36 -10.94
CA PRO A 103 -10.79 -3.66 -11.68
C PRO A 103 -10.27 -2.80 -12.83
N TYR A 104 -8.97 -2.48 -12.84
CA TYR A 104 -8.37 -1.60 -13.82
C TYR A 104 -7.06 -2.19 -14.36
N ALA A 105 -6.81 -1.97 -15.64
CA ALA A 105 -5.56 -2.39 -16.29
C ALA A 105 -4.31 -1.68 -15.72
N GLN A 106 -4.49 -0.53 -15.07
CA GLN A 106 -3.42 0.28 -14.48
C GLN A 106 -3.66 0.41 -12.98
N MET A 107 -3.55 -0.70 -12.24
CA MET A 107 -3.68 -0.69 -10.78
C MET A 107 -2.60 0.21 -10.15
N PRO A 108 -2.96 1.12 -9.23
CA PRO A 108 -1.96 1.98 -8.58
C PRO A 108 -0.89 1.22 -7.80
N TYR A 109 -1.25 0.05 -7.27
CA TYR A 109 -0.34 -0.86 -6.56
C TYR A 109 -0.48 -2.27 -7.10
N GLU A 110 0.65 -2.89 -7.41
CA GLU A 110 0.71 -4.25 -7.92
C GLU A 110 1.81 -5.04 -7.20
N ARG A 111 1.51 -6.29 -6.83
CA ARG A 111 2.47 -7.19 -6.20
C ARG A 111 3.35 -7.82 -7.29
N ILE A 112 4.64 -7.53 -7.25
CA ILE A 112 5.63 -8.10 -8.16
C ILE A 112 6.58 -9.06 -7.42
N SER A 113 7.15 -10.00 -8.16
CA SER A 113 8.20 -10.87 -7.64
C SER A 113 9.53 -10.12 -7.45
N GLY A 114 10.41 -10.65 -6.59
CA GLY A 114 11.75 -10.06 -6.39
C GLY A 114 12.58 -10.00 -7.68
N ARG A 115 12.47 -11.03 -8.54
CA ARG A 115 13.17 -11.05 -9.84
C ARG A 115 12.64 -9.97 -10.79
N GLN A 116 11.32 -9.79 -10.84
CA GLN A 116 10.71 -8.72 -11.64
C GLN A 116 11.16 -7.34 -11.13
N TYR A 117 11.21 -7.14 -9.82
CA TYR A 117 11.74 -5.90 -9.23
C TYR A 117 13.19 -5.65 -9.64
N GLU A 118 14.06 -6.66 -9.59
CA GLU A 118 15.46 -6.55 -10.02
C GLU A 118 15.57 -6.17 -11.50
N GLN A 119 14.79 -6.79 -12.38
CA GLN A 119 14.74 -6.46 -13.81
C GLN A 119 14.28 -5.01 -14.06
N LEU A 120 13.24 -4.56 -13.36
CA LEU A 120 12.73 -3.18 -13.47
C LEU A 120 13.79 -2.19 -12.98
N ARG A 121 14.41 -2.46 -11.84
CA ARG A 121 15.46 -1.61 -11.25
C ARG A 121 16.67 -1.49 -12.18
N ASP A 122 17.12 -2.58 -12.78
CA ASP A 122 18.30 -2.59 -13.64
C ASP A 122 18.08 -1.81 -14.94
N GLY A 123 16.82 -1.62 -15.36
CA GLY A 123 16.44 -0.75 -16.46
C GLY A 123 16.38 0.74 -16.11
N LEU A 124 16.48 1.13 -14.83
CA LEU A 124 16.40 2.52 -14.41
C LEU A 124 17.74 3.22 -14.55
N SER A 125 17.71 4.42 -15.14
CA SER A 125 18.83 5.35 -15.12
C SER A 125 18.69 6.33 -13.95
N ALA A 126 19.81 6.78 -13.40
CA ALA A 126 19.80 7.80 -12.36
C ALA A 126 19.04 9.05 -12.86
N PRO A 127 18.09 9.57 -12.08
CA PRO A 127 17.34 10.76 -12.47
C PRO A 127 18.28 11.96 -12.59
N ALA A 128 18.26 12.62 -13.76
CA ALA A 128 19.11 13.77 -14.06
C ALA A 128 18.51 15.09 -13.50
N PHE A 129 18.18 15.12 -12.20
CA PHE A 129 17.50 16.26 -11.57
C PHE A 129 18.22 17.60 -11.81
N HIS A 130 19.56 17.61 -11.78
CA HIS A 130 20.35 18.83 -11.96
C HIS A 130 20.38 19.40 -13.38
N GLN A 131 20.25 18.56 -14.42
CA GLN A 131 20.28 19.07 -15.80
C GLN A 131 19.04 19.89 -16.11
N HIS A 132 17.90 19.54 -15.52
CA HIS A 132 16.62 20.23 -15.73
C HIS A 132 16.41 21.39 -14.76
N LEU A 133 16.94 21.31 -13.54
CA LEU A 133 16.95 22.44 -12.59
C LEU A 133 17.93 23.54 -13.00
N ARG A 134 19.11 23.19 -13.54
CA ARG A 134 20.05 24.22 -14.07
C ARG A 134 19.55 24.88 -15.34
N ALA A 135 18.74 24.20 -16.14
CA ALA A 135 18.08 24.81 -17.30
C ALA A 135 17.06 25.91 -16.90
N GLN A 136 16.66 25.98 -15.63
CA GLN A 136 15.82 27.04 -15.07
C GLN A 136 16.61 28.11 -14.30
N GLN A 137 17.95 28.11 -14.33
CA GLN A 137 18.75 29.21 -13.77
C GLN A 137 18.47 30.51 -14.53
N GLY A 138 17.53 31.30 -14.00
CA GLY A 138 17.02 32.53 -14.61
C GLY A 138 15.51 32.73 -14.47
N GLN A 139 14.74 31.70 -14.10
CA GLN A 139 13.32 31.84 -13.76
C GLN A 139 13.13 31.95 -12.25
N GLN A 140 12.24 32.86 -11.84
CA GLN A 140 11.83 33.02 -10.44
C GLN A 140 11.27 31.67 -9.93
N PRO A 141 11.72 31.17 -8.77
CA PRO A 141 11.18 29.95 -8.18
C PRO A 141 9.68 30.11 -7.95
N SER A 142 8.93 29.03 -8.13
CA SER A 142 7.49 29.06 -7.88
C SER A 142 7.23 29.32 -6.38
N PRO A 143 6.13 29.98 -5.98
CA PRO A 143 5.83 30.28 -4.57
C PRO A 143 6.03 29.13 -3.56
N PRO A 144 5.73 27.86 -3.88
CA PRO A 144 6.01 26.75 -2.95
C PRO A 144 7.50 26.40 -2.78
N ASP A 145 8.36 26.74 -3.75
CA ASP A 145 9.80 26.48 -3.69
C ASP A 145 10.59 27.54 -2.88
N LEU A 146 9.95 28.68 -2.58
CA LEU A 146 10.56 29.76 -1.79
C LEU A 146 10.81 29.40 -0.31
N PHE A 147 10.21 28.33 0.19
CA PHE A 147 10.24 27.95 1.61
C PHE A 147 10.90 26.59 1.87
N CYS A 148 11.63 26.05 0.89
CA CYS A 148 12.30 24.76 1.03
C CYS A 148 13.72 24.95 1.61
N ASP A 149 13.85 24.88 2.94
CA ASP A 149 15.10 25.13 3.70
C ASP A 149 16.01 23.89 3.87
N SER A 150 15.79 22.79 3.14
CA SER A 150 16.63 21.59 3.27
C SER A 150 17.76 21.58 2.25
N ASP A 151 18.96 21.95 2.71
CA ASP A 151 20.13 22.20 1.87
C ASP A 151 20.68 21.01 1.07
N ARG A 152 20.29 19.75 1.34
CA ARG A 152 20.82 18.58 0.59
C ARG A 152 19.85 17.38 0.56
N CYS A 153 19.32 17.06 -0.62
CA CYS A 153 18.65 15.80 -0.95
C CYS A 153 19.57 14.92 -1.82
N GLU A 154 20.67 14.42 -1.26
CA GLU A 154 21.58 13.50 -1.96
C GLU A 154 21.73 12.22 -1.15
N VAL A 155 21.37 11.08 -1.75
CA VAL A 155 21.81 9.76 -1.28
C VAL A 155 23.06 9.41 -2.08
N PRO A 156 24.24 9.22 -1.44
CA PRO A 156 25.45 8.87 -2.16
C PRO A 156 25.28 7.50 -2.82
N LEU A 157 25.41 7.47 -4.14
CA LEU A 157 25.48 6.22 -4.91
C LEU A 157 26.91 5.66 -4.78
N LYS A 158 27.01 4.37 -4.43
CA LYS A 158 28.26 3.60 -4.47
C LYS A 158 28.55 3.11 -5.89
#